data_AF-A0A3D3GKH4-F1
#
_entry.id   AF-A0A3D3GKH4-F1
#
_cell.length_a   1.000
_cell.length_b   1.000
_cell.length_c   1.000
_cell.angle_alpha   90.00
_cell.angle_beta   90.00
_cell.angle_gamma   90.00
#
_symmetry.space_group_name_H-M   'P 1'
#
loop_
_entity.id
_entity.type
_entity.pdbx_description
1 polymer ?
#
loop_
_entity_poly.entity_id
_entity_poly.type
_entity_poly.pdbx_seq_one_letter_code
_entity_poly.pdbx_strand_id
1 'polypeptide(L)'
;MRITIRLSALVLAAFLSVPAWAQESPIHHVLEKGKAVVSIEAIDAAVYKDKPQGVLDRATGRMVVVQRMRRVASVQVGGGIILDSRGIIVTAAHTLKNKKNIMVTLFDGTRLPAKILRKVSKQDLAFLSVQPSFPLDSFQFANSDAAPVGMPVFAMGRAQWIEGTLTGGEISALGIEKIDGVNRATSFQIDFKAYKGDSGSPILDGNGNLLGMISAGQVVGSATYAITSNMIATAYRKYLNR
;
A
#
# COMPACT_ATOMS: atom_id res chain seq x y z
N MET A 1 -6.08 -0.87 80.37
CA MET A 1 -5.40 -1.65 79.31
C MET A 1 -6.33 -1.64 78.09
N ARG A 2 -6.06 -0.80 77.08
CA ARG A 2 -6.90 -0.67 75.87
C ARG A 2 -6.28 -1.51 74.76
N ILE A 3 -7.02 -2.51 74.26
CA ILE A 3 -6.61 -3.36 73.14
C ILE A 3 -7.13 -2.71 71.86
N THR A 4 -6.24 -2.16 71.04
CA THR A 4 -6.56 -1.69 69.69
C THR A 4 -6.37 -2.83 68.69
N ILE A 5 -7.47 -3.32 68.12
CA ILE A 5 -7.42 -4.29 67.01
C ILE A 5 -7.22 -3.47 65.72
N ARG A 6 -6.09 -3.65 65.04
CA ARG A 6 -5.89 -3.14 63.68
C ARG A 6 -6.51 -4.14 62.70
N LEU A 7 -7.60 -3.74 62.05
CA LEU A 7 -8.14 -4.46 60.90
C LEU A 7 -7.27 -4.12 59.67
N SER A 8 -6.47 -5.08 59.22
CA SER A 8 -5.79 -5.00 57.93
C SER A 8 -6.80 -5.37 56.84
N ALA A 9 -7.26 -4.40 56.07
CA ALA A 9 -8.08 -4.66 54.89
C ALA A 9 -7.17 -5.24 53.78
N LEU A 10 -7.26 -6.55 53.57
CA LEU A 10 -6.65 -7.21 52.43
C LEU A 10 -7.52 -6.91 51.20
N VAL A 11 -7.11 -5.95 50.36
CA VAL A 11 -7.75 -5.73 49.06
C VAL A 11 -7.31 -6.87 48.14
N LEU A 12 -8.16 -7.86 47.99
CA LEU A 12 -7.99 -8.94 47.02
C LEU A 12 -8.27 -8.34 45.63
N ALA A 13 -7.24 -7.98 44.88
CA ALA A 13 -7.39 -7.57 43.49
C ALA A 13 -7.75 -8.81 42.66
N ALA A 14 -9.04 -9.00 42.40
CA ALA A 14 -9.51 -9.99 41.44
C ALA A 14 -9.05 -9.55 40.04
N PHE A 15 -8.09 -10.28 39.46
CA PHE A 15 -7.80 -10.20 38.04
C PHE A 15 -9.01 -10.74 37.27
N LEU A 16 -9.97 -9.87 36.97
CA LEU A 16 -11.01 -10.16 35.99
C LEU A 16 -10.33 -10.24 34.62
N SER A 17 -9.98 -11.45 34.20
CA SER A 17 -9.60 -11.68 32.81
C SER A 17 -10.79 -11.26 31.94
N VAL A 18 -10.58 -10.27 31.09
CA VAL A 18 -11.57 -9.90 30.08
C VAL A 18 -11.85 -11.17 29.26
N PRO A 19 -13.09 -11.64 29.21
CA PRO A 19 -13.38 -12.87 28.51
C PRO A 19 -13.06 -12.70 27.02
N ALA A 20 -12.61 -13.76 26.35
CA ALA A 20 -12.12 -13.69 24.96
C ALA A 20 -13.15 -13.12 23.97
N TRP A 21 -14.45 -13.21 24.27
CA TRP A 21 -15.54 -12.63 23.48
C TRP A 21 -15.75 -11.12 23.72
N ALA A 22 -15.16 -10.56 24.77
CA ALA A 22 -15.15 -9.12 25.08
C ALA A 22 -13.83 -8.44 24.66
N GLN A 23 -12.86 -9.20 24.15
CA GLN A 23 -11.68 -8.66 23.48
C GLN A 23 -12.09 -8.20 22.07
N GLU A 24 -11.80 -6.94 21.73
CA GLU A 24 -12.02 -6.46 20.36
C GLU A 24 -11.21 -7.30 19.37
N SER A 25 -11.86 -7.75 18.30
CA SER A 25 -11.19 -8.53 17.26
C SER A 25 -10.12 -7.66 16.59
N PRO A 26 -8.88 -8.16 16.39
CA PRO A 26 -7.84 -7.47 15.62
C PRO A 26 -8.33 -6.97 14.24
N ILE A 27 -9.31 -7.66 13.66
CA ILE A 27 -9.94 -7.30 12.39
C ILE A 27 -10.66 -5.94 12.49
N HIS A 28 -11.30 -5.62 13.61
CA HIS A 28 -11.97 -4.32 13.78
C HIS A 28 -10.97 -3.17 13.71
N HIS A 29 -9.87 -3.26 14.47
CA HIS A 29 -8.80 -2.25 14.45
C HIS A 29 -8.21 -2.06 13.05
N VAL A 30 -8.00 -3.16 12.32
CA VAL A 30 -7.46 -3.12 10.97
C VAL A 30 -8.45 -2.48 9.98
N LEU A 31 -9.74 -2.84 10.05
CA LEU A 31 -10.78 -2.31 9.16
C LEU A 31 -10.96 -0.79 9.31
N GLU A 32 -10.88 -0.25 10.52
CA GLU A 32 -10.96 1.19 10.76
C GLU A 32 -9.88 1.99 10.03
N LYS A 33 -8.73 1.37 9.74
CA LYS A 33 -7.63 2.04 9.04
C LYS A 33 -7.81 2.09 7.52
N GLY A 34 -8.87 1.51 6.97
CA GLY A 34 -9.10 1.48 5.53
C GLY A 34 -9.21 2.85 4.86
N LYS A 35 -9.56 3.89 5.62
CA LYS A 35 -9.60 5.29 5.14
C LYS A 35 -8.23 5.81 4.67
N ALA A 36 -7.14 5.26 5.20
CA ALA A 36 -5.78 5.61 4.83
C ALA A 36 -5.26 4.83 3.60
N VAL A 37 -6.08 3.97 2.99
CA VAL A 37 -5.75 3.19 1.78
C VAL A 37 -6.38 3.83 0.56
N VAL A 38 -5.61 3.95 -0.53
CA VAL A 38 -6.07 4.53 -1.78
C VAL A 38 -5.90 3.58 -2.96
N SER A 39 -6.69 3.79 -4.01
CA SER A 39 -6.46 3.17 -5.31
C SER A 39 -5.72 4.14 -6.22
N ILE A 40 -4.77 3.62 -7.00
CA ILE A 40 -3.93 4.40 -7.91
C ILE A 40 -4.15 3.89 -9.32
N GLU A 41 -4.53 4.81 -10.20
CA GLU A 41 -4.63 4.60 -11.63
C GLU A 41 -3.56 5.43 -12.34
N ALA A 42 -2.56 4.76 -12.88
CA ALA A 42 -1.58 5.36 -13.75
C ALA A 42 -2.03 5.16 -15.21
N ILE A 43 -2.38 6.25 -15.87
CA ILE A 43 -2.98 6.29 -17.20
C ILE A 43 -1.92 6.76 -18.19
N ASP A 44 -1.75 5.99 -19.27
CA ASP A 44 -0.93 6.38 -20.41
C ASP A 44 -1.83 6.48 -21.64
N ALA A 45 -1.88 7.67 -22.24
CA ALA A 45 -2.55 7.88 -23.51
C ALA A 45 -1.53 7.62 -24.63
N ALA A 46 -1.39 6.37 -25.05
CA ALA A 46 -0.53 6.01 -26.16
C ALA A 46 -1.28 6.21 -27.49
N VAL A 47 -0.58 6.70 -28.51
CA VAL A 47 -1.10 6.71 -29.89
C VAL A 47 -0.50 5.50 -30.60
N TYR A 48 -1.32 4.49 -30.85
CA TYR A 48 -0.94 3.33 -31.64
C TYR A 48 -1.14 3.64 -33.13
N LYS A 49 -0.13 3.30 -33.95
CA LYS A 49 -0.24 3.38 -35.41
C LYS A 49 -0.59 2.00 -35.94
N ASP A 50 -1.75 1.89 -36.56
CA ASP A 50 -2.13 0.67 -37.27
C ASP A 50 -1.19 0.46 -38.47
N LYS A 51 -1.12 -0.78 -38.97
CA LYS A 51 -0.40 -1.07 -40.21
C LYS A 51 -0.95 -0.20 -41.34
N PRO A 52 -0.10 0.48 -42.15
CA PRO A 52 -0.56 1.27 -43.28
C PRO A 52 -1.38 0.41 -44.24
N GLN A 53 -2.52 0.92 -44.68
CA GLN A 53 -3.38 0.25 -45.66
C GLN A 53 -3.43 1.05 -46.95
N GLY A 54 -3.21 0.37 -48.08
CA GLY A 54 -3.47 0.94 -49.40
C GLY A 54 -4.96 0.95 -49.67
N VAL A 55 -5.53 2.12 -49.91
CA VAL A 55 -6.95 2.32 -50.23
C VAL A 55 -7.03 3.02 -51.57
N LEU A 56 -7.91 2.55 -52.46
CA LEU A 56 -8.18 3.24 -53.72
C LEU A 56 -9.11 4.43 -53.46
N ASP A 57 -8.62 5.64 -53.75
CA ASP A 57 -9.46 6.83 -53.82
C ASP A 57 -10.32 6.77 -55.09
N ARG A 58 -11.62 6.53 -54.93
CA ARG A 58 -12.57 6.38 -56.05
C ARG A 58 -12.81 7.67 -56.82
N ALA A 59 -12.55 8.84 -56.23
CA ALA A 59 -12.75 10.13 -56.89
C ALA A 59 -11.59 10.46 -57.84
N THR A 60 -10.37 10.05 -57.48
CA THR A 60 -9.16 10.36 -58.25
C THR A 60 -8.54 9.16 -58.97
N GLY A 61 -8.99 7.95 -58.67
CA GLY A 61 -8.44 6.69 -59.19
C GLY A 61 -7.05 6.34 -58.64
N ARG A 62 -6.56 7.05 -57.62
CA ARG A 62 -5.21 6.87 -57.07
C ARG A 62 -5.21 5.94 -55.86
N MET A 63 -4.14 5.17 -55.71
CA MET A 63 -3.85 4.47 -54.46
C MET A 63 -3.33 5.45 -53.42
N VAL A 64 -4.04 5.56 -52.29
CA VAL A 64 -3.62 6.36 -51.13
C VAL A 64 -3.27 5.43 -49.99
N VAL A 65 -2.19 5.76 -49.27
CA VAL A 65 -1.81 5.03 -48.05
C VAL A 65 -2.50 5.70 -46.88
N VAL A 66 -3.46 4.99 -46.27
CA VAL A 66 -4.12 5.44 -45.05
C VAL A 66 -3.42 4.81 -43.85
N GLN A 67 -2.87 5.65 -42.99
CA GLN A 67 -2.36 5.23 -41.69
C GLN A 67 -3.33 5.69 -40.59
N ARG A 68 -4.08 4.74 -40.04
CA ARG A 68 -4.94 5.03 -38.89
C ARG A 68 -4.10 5.19 -37.63
N MET A 69 -4.35 6.27 -36.91
CA MET A 69 -3.84 6.48 -35.56
C MET A 69 -4.98 6.22 -34.58
N ARG A 70 -4.79 5.29 -33.65
CA ARG A 70 -5.73 5.01 -32.56
C ARG A 70 -5.14 5.49 -31.25
N ARG A 71 -5.88 6.31 -30.50
CA ARG A 71 -5.54 6.57 -29.09
C ARG A 71 -5.95 5.34 -28.29
N VAL A 72 -4.99 4.67 -27.70
CA VAL A 72 -5.19 3.54 -26.77
C VAL A 72 -4.75 4.01 -25.40
N ALA A 73 -5.70 4.11 -24.47
CA ALA A 73 -5.37 4.34 -23.08
C ALA A 73 -4.95 3.02 -22.45
N SER A 74 -3.72 2.92 -21.94
CA SER A 74 -3.35 1.82 -21.05
C SER A 74 -3.48 2.29 -19.61
N VAL A 75 -4.19 1.52 -18.79
CA VAL A 75 -4.35 1.80 -17.35
C VAL A 75 -3.55 0.77 -16.57
N GLN A 76 -2.74 1.24 -15.63
CA GLN A 76 -2.09 0.40 -14.65
C GLN A 76 -2.66 0.76 -13.29
N VAL A 77 -3.10 -0.25 -12.55
CA VAL A 77 -3.75 -0.09 -11.25
C VAL A 77 -2.81 -0.62 -10.17
N GLY A 78 -2.81 0.04 -9.02
CA GLY A 78 -2.15 -0.38 -7.79
C GLY A 78 -2.82 0.22 -6.56
N GLY A 79 -2.39 -0.20 -5.38
CA GLY A 79 -2.73 0.42 -4.11
C GLY A 79 -1.80 1.59 -3.77
N GLY A 80 -2.17 2.34 -2.75
CA GLY A 80 -1.29 3.31 -2.11
C GLY A 80 -1.67 3.53 -0.66
N ILE A 81 -0.75 4.13 0.08
CA ILE A 81 -0.86 4.34 1.53
C ILE A 81 -0.70 5.83 1.79
N ILE A 82 -1.67 6.43 2.47
CA ILE A 82 -1.58 7.82 2.93
C ILE A 82 -0.62 7.87 4.12
N LEU A 83 0.49 8.60 3.96
CA LEU A 83 1.53 8.77 4.96
C LEU A 83 1.30 9.98 5.86
N ASP A 84 0.55 10.96 5.38
CA ASP A 84 0.36 12.26 6.03
C ASP A 84 -0.95 12.90 5.58
N SER A 85 -1.66 13.50 6.54
CA SER A 85 -2.93 14.20 6.38
C SER A 85 -2.99 15.28 5.29
N ARG A 86 -1.85 15.85 4.89
CA ARG A 86 -1.73 16.83 3.79
C ARG A 86 -1.87 16.21 2.39
N GLY A 87 -2.00 14.89 2.28
CA GLY A 87 -2.16 14.21 1.00
C GLY A 87 -0.85 13.67 0.42
N ILE A 88 0.10 13.27 1.27
CA ILE A 88 1.30 12.55 0.81
C ILE A 88 1.01 11.05 0.82
N ILE A 89 1.25 10.40 -0.32
CA ILE A 89 0.95 8.99 -0.53
C ILE A 89 2.22 8.26 -0.96
N VAL A 90 2.42 7.03 -0.47
CA VAL A 90 3.42 6.11 -1.00
C VAL A 90 2.76 4.99 -1.80
N THR A 91 3.41 4.55 -2.86
CA THR A 91 3.01 3.41 -3.70
C THR A 91 4.24 2.71 -4.28
N ALA A 92 4.02 1.58 -4.95
CA ALA A 92 5.06 0.89 -5.68
C ALA A 92 5.49 1.69 -6.93
N ALA A 93 6.80 1.88 -7.11
CA ALA A 93 7.33 2.71 -8.20
C ALA A 93 7.01 2.14 -9.59
N HIS A 94 7.04 0.82 -9.73
CA HIS A 94 6.68 0.15 -10.98
C HIS A 94 5.18 0.22 -11.30
N THR A 95 4.30 0.65 -10.39
CA THR A 95 2.89 0.95 -10.72
C THR A 95 2.79 2.14 -11.67
N LEU A 96 3.78 3.05 -11.62
CA LEU A 96 3.75 4.33 -12.33
C LEU A 96 4.48 4.31 -13.69
N LYS A 97 4.75 3.15 -14.31
CA LYS A 97 5.64 2.92 -15.49
C LYS A 97 5.69 4.06 -16.52
N ASN A 98 6.57 5.05 -16.33
CA ASN A 98 6.71 6.27 -17.16
C ASN A 98 5.41 7.06 -17.43
N LYS A 99 4.32 6.79 -16.70
CA LYS A 99 3.01 7.39 -16.95
C LYS A 99 2.96 8.80 -16.39
N LYS A 100 2.30 9.69 -17.13
CA LYS A 100 2.23 11.13 -16.80
C LYS A 100 0.97 11.50 -16.03
N ASN A 101 -0.12 10.78 -16.26
CA ASN A 101 -1.42 11.06 -15.64
C ASN A 101 -1.66 10.03 -14.55
N ILE A 102 -1.70 10.49 -13.30
CA ILE A 102 -1.95 9.63 -12.14
C ILE A 102 -3.21 10.15 -11.46
N MET A 103 -4.17 9.25 -11.28
CA MET A 103 -5.36 9.49 -10.48
C MET A 103 -5.29 8.65 -9.22
N VAL A 104 -5.61 9.28 -8.09
CA VAL A 104 -5.78 8.65 -6.80
C VAL A 104 -7.26 8.66 -6.48
N THR A 105 -7.82 7.53 -6.08
CA THR A 105 -9.19 7.44 -5.57
C THR A 105 -9.13 7.13 -4.08
N LEU A 106 -9.67 8.03 -3.25
CA LEU A 106 -9.77 7.90 -1.80
C LEU A 106 -10.85 6.87 -1.40
N PHE A 107 -10.92 6.56 -0.10
CA PHE A 107 -11.86 5.58 0.46
C PHE A 107 -13.34 5.98 0.23
N ASP A 108 -13.65 7.27 0.28
CA ASP A 108 -14.99 7.83 0.03
C ASP A 108 -15.36 7.91 -1.47
N GLY A 109 -14.48 7.43 -2.37
CA GLY A 109 -14.66 7.50 -3.82
C GLY A 109 -14.16 8.81 -4.46
N THR A 110 -13.70 9.78 -3.66
CA THR A 110 -13.16 11.05 -4.18
C THR A 110 -11.93 10.79 -5.05
N ARG A 111 -11.94 11.32 -6.29
CA ARG A 111 -10.84 11.17 -7.25
C ARG A 111 -10.01 12.44 -7.34
N LEU A 112 -8.72 12.33 -7.07
CA LEU A 112 -7.77 13.43 -7.05
C LEU A 112 -6.62 13.19 -8.05
N PRO A 113 -6.26 14.19 -8.88
CA PRO A 113 -5.04 14.11 -9.66
C PRO A 113 -3.83 14.13 -8.73
N ALA A 114 -2.86 13.27 -9.01
CA ALA A 114 -1.65 13.16 -8.20
C ALA A 114 -0.40 13.60 -8.97
N LYS A 115 0.52 14.27 -8.26
CA LYS A 115 1.84 14.62 -8.77
C LYS A 115 2.89 13.71 -8.16
N ILE A 116 3.84 13.25 -8.98
CA ILE A 116 4.99 12.50 -8.49
C ILE A 116 5.93 13.47 -7.78
N LEU A 117 6.15 13.26 -6.48
CA LEU A 117 7.13 14.01 -5.70
C LEU A 117 8.52 13.41 -5.88
N ARG A 118 8.61 12.07 -5.76
CA ARG A 118 9.87 11.34 -5.83
C ARG A 118 9.65 9.90 -6.24
N LYS A 119 10.54 9.37 -7.07
CA LYS A 119 10.69 7.92 -7.30
C LYS A 119 12.02 7.45 -6.71
N VAL A 120 11.99 6.33 -6.01
CA VAL A 120 13.15 5.62 -5.47
C VAL A 120 13.15 4.22 -6.07
N SER A 121 13.37 4.15 -7.38
CA SER A 121 13.17 2.92 -8.17
C SER A 121 13.97 1.72 -7.67
N LYS A 122 15.15 1.93 -7.07
CA LYS A 122 15.95 0.85 -6.48
C LYS A 122 15.25 0.12 -5.32
N GLN A 123 14.33 0.79 -4.64
CA GLN A 123 13.55 0.27 -3.52
C GLN A 123 12.09 0.06 -3.92
N ASP A 124 11.76 0.23 -5.20
CA ASP A 124 10.41 0.20 -5.73
C ASP A 124 9.40 1.09 -4.98
N LEU A 125 9.85 2.25 -4.47
CA LEU A 125 9.00 3.24 -3.79
C LEU A 125 8.76 4.47 -4.66
N ALA A 126 7.54 4.99 -4.65
CA ALA A 126 7.22 6.31 -5.18
C ALA A 126 6.34 7.09 -4.22
N PHE A 127 6.68 8.37 -4.04
CA PHE A 127 5.91 9.33 -3.26
C PHE A 127 5.11 10.23 -4.19
N LEU A 128 3.84 10.39 -3.89
CA LEU A 128 2.87 11.20 -4.62
C LEU A 128 2.31 12.29 -3.70
N SER A 129 1.87 13.38 -4.28
CA SER A 129 1.04 14.39 -3.62
C SER A 129 -0.32 14.48 -4.30
N VAL A 130 -1.35 14.63 -3.49
CA VAL A 130 -2.71 15.03 -3.90
C VAL A 130 -3.10 16.31 -3.14
N GLN A 131 -4.17 16.96 -3.56
CA GLN A 131 -4.74 18.13 -2.90
C GLN A 131 -6.12 17.77 -2.35
N PRO A 132 -6.21 17.25 -1.11
CA PRO A 132 -7.49 16.91 -0.52
C PRO A 132 -8.20 18.17 0.00
N SER A 133 -9.53 18.15 0.05
CA SER A 133 -10.32 19.27 0.59
C SER A 133 -10.34 19.29 2.13
N PHE A 134 -10.03 18.15 2.76
CA PHE A 134 -9.96 17.97 4.21
C PHE A 134 -8.70 17.15 4.56
N PRO A 135 -8.20 17.24 5.81
CA PRO A 135 -7.11 16.40 6.27
C PRO A 135 -7.44 14.92 6.11
N LEU A 136 -6.52 14.14 5.55
CA LEU A 136 -6.69 12.69 5.35
C LEU A 136 -6.26 11.89 6.58
N ASP A 137 -6.87 10.72 6.76
CA ASP A 137 -6.39 9.71 7.70
C ASP A 137 -5.08 9.08 7.20
N SER A 138 -4.15 8.80 8.12
CA SER A 138 -2.86 8.18 7.83
C SER A 138 -2.53 7.05 8.79
N PHE A 139 -1.70 6.11 8.35
CA PHE A 139 -1.25 5.02 9.23
C PHE A 139 -0.18 5.48 10.23
N GLN A 140 -0.20 4.86 11.41
CA GLN A 140 0.95 4.84 12.30
C GLN A 140 1.94 3.76 11.82
N PHE A 141 3.23 4.03 11.91
CA PHE A 141 4.27 3.07 11.53
C PHE A 141 4.58 2.11 12.69
N ALA A 142 4.55 0.82 12.42
CA ALA A 142 5.13 -0.20 13.29
C ALA A 142 6.65 -0.29 13.09
N ASN A 143 7.36 -0.85 14.05
CA ASN A 143 8.79 -1.17 13.91
C ASN A 143 8.97 -2.51 13.18
N SER A 144 9.18 -2.46 11.86
CA SER A 144 9.36 -3.68 11.05
C SER A 144 10.62 -4.47 11.38
N ASP A 145 11.66 -3.86 11.98
CA ASP A 145 12.89 -4.57 12.36
C ASP A 145 12.65 -5.54 13.55
N ALA A 146 11.54 -5.38 14.27
CA ALA A 146 11.15 -6.24 15.38
C ALA A 146 10.17 -7.35 14.97
N ALA A 147 9.77 -7.42 13.69
CA ALA A 147 8.80 -8.40 13.22
C ALA A 147 9.45 -9.79 13.01
N PRO A 148 8.99 -10.85 13.71
CA PRO A 148 9.52 -12.19 13.52
C PRO A 148 8.84 -12.93 12.35
N VAL A 149 9.50 -13.99 11.85
CA VAL A 149 8.83 -15.02 11.02
C VAL A 149 7.72 -15.68 11.84
N GLY A 150 6.58 -15.96 11.21
CA GLY A 150 5.35 -16.46 11.83
C GLY A 150 4.47 -15.36 12.43
N MET A 151 4.86 -14.09 12.34
CA MET A 151 4.00 -12.99 12.79
C MET A 151 2.75 -12.90 11.88
N PRO A 152 1.54 -12.94 12.45
CA PRO A 152 0.31 -12.70 11.69
C PRO A 152 0.26 -11.28 11.16
N VAL A 153 -0.15 -11.14 9.90
CA VAL A 153 -0.25 -9.87 9.20
C VAL A 153 -1.53 -9.80 8.38
N PHE A 154 -1.96 -8.57 8.13
CA PHE A 154 -3.14 -8.29 7.32
C PHE A 154 -2.77 -7.39 6.14
N ALA A 155 -3.15 -7.79 4.94
CA ALA A 155 -3.08 -6.96 3.76
C ALA A 155 -4.45 -6.34 3.49
N MET A 156 -4.48 -5.04 3.22
CA MET A 156 -5.71 -4.36 2.82
C MET A 156 -5.59 -3.85 1.40
N GLY A 157 -6.18 -4.58 0.46
CA GLY A 157 -6.17 -4.25 -0.96
C GLY A 157 -7.37 -3.44 -1.39
N ARG A 158 -7.17 -2.56 -2.38
CA ARG A 158 -8.24 -1.94 -3.15
C ARG A 158 -8.08 -2.34 -4.62
N ALA A 159 -8.35 -3.61 -4.90
CA ALA A 159 -8.35 -4.12 -6.26
C ALA A 159 -9.48 -3.43 -7.06
N GLN A 160 -9.25 -3.25 -8.36
CA GLN A 160 -10.08 -2.47 -9.29
C GLN A 160 -11.61 -2.78 -9.29
N TRP A 161 -12.05 -3.87 -8.64
CA TRP A 161 -13.43 -4.41 -8.71
C TRP A 161 -14.06 -4.78 -7.36
N ILE A 162 -13.32 -4.72 -6.25
CA ILE A 162 -13.83 -5.07 -4.91
C ILE A 162 -13.35 -4.00 -3.95
N GLU A 163 -14.28 -3.25 -3.37
CA GLU A 163 -13.96 -2.29 -2.32
C GLU A 163 -13.50 -3.04 -1.06
N GLY A 164 -12.27 -2.78 -0.62
CA GLY A 164 -11.77 -3.21 0.68
C GLY A 164 -11.63 -4.73 0.85
N THR A 165 -10.71 -5.35 0.10
CA THR A 165 -10.35 -6.75 0.38
C THR A 165 -9.39 -6.79 1.57
N LEU A 166 -9.77 -7.51 2.62
CA LEU A 166 -8.88 -7.85 3.74
C LEU A 166 -8.38 -9.29 3.57
N THR A 167 -7.07 -9.46 3.48
CA THR A 167 -6.41 -10.77 3.34
C THR A 167 -5.49 -10.98 4.54
N GLY A 168 -5.66 -12.08 5.26
CA GLY A 168 -4.74 -12.49 6.32
C GLY A 168 -3.64 -13.40 5.80
N GLY A 169 -2.49 -13.37 6.48
CA GLY A 169 -1.38 -14.30 6.29
C GLY A 169 -0.33 -14.14 7.39
N GLU A 170 0.85 -14.70 7.18
CA GLU A 170 1.98 -14.66 8.10
C GLU A 170 3.28 -14.34 7.37
N ILE A 171 4.21 -13.70 8.08
CA ILE A 171 5.56 -13.50 7.58
C ILE A 171 6.25 -14.85 7.47
N SER A 172 6.56 -15.31 6.26
CA SER A 172 7.23 -16.58 6.00
C SER A 172 8.76 -16.47 5.93
N ALA A 173 9.29 -15.30 5.59
CA ALA A 173 10.72 -15.02 5.60
C ALA A 173 11.01 -13.51 5.68
N LEU A 174 12.25 -13.17 6.05
CA LEU A 174 12.75 -11.80 6.15
C LEU A 174 13.95 -11.63 5.21
N GLY A 175 13.95 -10.57 4.40
CA GLY A 175 15.16 -10.07 3.77
C GLY A 175 15.91 -9.18 4.74
N ILE A 176 17.13 -9.57 5.14
CA ILE A 176 17.96 -8.80 6.08
C ILE A 176 19.17 -8.22 5.35
N GLU A 177 19.39 -6.93 5.49
CA GLU A 177 20.59 -6.24 5.01
C GLU A 177 21.24 -5.44 6.12
N LYS A 178 22.57 -5.25 6.03
CA LYS A 178 23.31 -4.40 6.96
C LYS A 178 23.35 -2.97 6.42
N ILE A 179 22.59 -2.08 7.06
CA ILE A 179 22.49 -0.66 6.70
C ILE A 179 23.02 0.16 7.87
N ASP A 180 24.03 1.01 7.61
CA ASP A 180 24.70 1.84 8.62
C ASP A 180 25.18 1.04 9.85
N GLY A 181 25.68 -0.18 9.62
CA GLY A 181 26.19 -1.06 10.67
C GLY A 181 25.13 -1.88 11.40
N VAL A 182 23.84 -1.64 11.16
CA VAL A 182 22.71 -2.31 11.83
C VAL A 182 22.01 -3.25 10.85
N ASN A 183 21.65 -4.46 11.31
CA ASN A 183 20.81 -5.36 10.52
C ASN A 183 19.38 -4.81 10.47
N ARG A 184 18.86 -4.63 9.25
CA ARG A 184 17.53 -4.11 8.97
C ARG A 184 16.75 -5.14 8.18
N ALA A 185 15.47 -5.30 8.51
CA ALA A 185 14.56 -6.03 7.64
C ALA A 185 14.20 -5.11 6.46
N THR A 186 14.67 -5.43 5.26
CA THR A 186 14.41 -4.64 4.04
C THR A 186 13.19 -5.13 3.27
N SER A 187 12.88 -6.42 3.40
CA SER A 187 11.68 -7.03 2.82
C SER A 187 11.07 -8.11 3.70
N PHE A 188 9.78 -8.33 3.52
CA PHE A 188 9.06 -9.49 4.05
C PHE A 188 8.61 -10.38 2.90
N GLN A 189 8.71 -11.68 3.12
CA GLN A 189 7.98 -12.67 2.35
C GLN A 189 6.73 -13.06 3.14
N ILE A 190 5.57 -13.09 2.48
CA ILE A 190 4.28 -13.37 3.12
C ILE A 190 3.62 -14.54 2.41
N ASP A 191 2.95 -15.40 3.19
CA ASP A 191 2.39 -16.67 2.76
C ASP A 191 1.00 -16.60 2.09
N PHE A 192 0.52 -15.40 1.74
CA PHE A 192 -0.67 -15.23 0.91
C PHE A 192 -0.31 -14.89 -0.53
N LYS A 193 -1.27 -15.03 -1.45
CA LYS A 193 -1.11 -14.67 -2.86
C LYS A 193 -1.55 -13.22 -3.11
N ALA A 194 -0.61 -12.37 -3.52
CA ALA A 194 -0.91 -11.07 -4.10
C ALA A 194 -1.18 -11.20 -5.61
N TYR A 195 -2.09 -10.37 -6.12
CA TYR A 195 -2.46 -10.28 -7.51
C TYR A 195 -2.06 -8.93 -8.11
N LYS A 196 -2.10 -8.85 -9.43
CA LYS A 196 -1.94 -7.58 -10.14
C LYS A 196 -2.97 -6.56 -9.63
N GLY A 197 -2.48 -5.44 -9.12
CA GLY A 197 -3.30 -4.39 -8.49
C GLY A 197 -3.07 -4.28 -6.98
N ASP A 198 -2.54 -5.32 -6.33
CA ASP A 198 -2.26 -5.28 -4.89
C ASP A 198 -0.96 -4.52 -4.56
N SER A 199 -0.08 -4.36 -5.54
CA SER A 199 1.15 -3.54 -5.44
C SER A 199 0.86 -2.13 -4.93
N GLY A 200 1.44 -1.78 -3.80
CA GLY A 200 1.23 -0.54 -3.08
C GLY A 200 0.22 -0.62 -1.93
N SER A 201 -0.41 -1.78 -1.71
CA SER A 201 -1.31 -1.99 -0.55
C SER A 201 -0.53 -2.17 0.75
N PRO A 202 -1.05 -1.70 1.89
CA PRO A 202 -0.40 -1.86 3.19
C PRO A 202 -0.42 -3.31 3.67
N ILE A 203 0.62 -3.65 4.42
CA ILE A 203 0.71 -4.80 5.33
C ILE A 203 0.66 -4.24 6.75
N LEU A 204 -0.25 -4.77 7.56
CA LEU A 204 -0.60 -4.27 8.88
C LEU A 204 -0.36 -5.35 9.95
N ASP A 205 0.05 -4.90 11.14
CA ASP A 205 0.05 -5.74 12.34
C ASP A 205 -1.37 -5.91 12.92
N GLY A 206 -1.51 -6.71 13.97
CA GLY A 206 -2.80 -6.92 14.64
C GLY A 206 -3.42 -5.68 15.30
N ASN A 207 -2.68 -4.59 15.42
CA ASN A 207 -3.17 -3.30 15.93
C ASN A 207 -3.54 -2.33 14.79
N GLY A 208 -3.41 -2.74 13.53
CA GLY A 208 -3.63 -1.88 12.36
C GLY A 208 -2.48 -0.91 12.08
N ASN A 209 -1.31 -1.09 12.67
CA ASN A 209 -0.14 -0.26 12.35
C ASN A 209 0.54 -0.76 11.07
N LEU A 210 1.11 0.17 10.31
CA LEU A 210 1.81 -0.11 9.07
C LEU A 210 3.12 -0.86 9.34
N LEU A 211 3.16 -2.12 8.93
CA LEU A 211 4.34 -3.00 9.02
C LEU A 211 5.10 -3.07 7.68
N GLY A 212 4.42 -2.85 6.55
CA GLY A 212 5.05 -2.80 5.24
C GLY A 212 4.08 -2.43 4.11
N MET A 213 4.55 -2.51 2.87
CA MET A 213 3.75 -2.26 1.66
C MET A 213 4.07 -3.31 0.61
N ILE A 214 3.06 -3.91 0.00
CA ILE A 214 3.24 -4.88 -1.07
C ILE A 214 3.99 -4.21 -2.22
N SER A 215 5.13 -4.78 -2.62
CA SER A 215 5.89 -4.28 -3.79
C SER A 215 5.28 -4.95 -5.01
N ALA A 216 5.49 -6.25 -5.21
CA ALA A 216 4.74 -7.06 -6.15
C ALA A 216 4.97 -8.54 -5.81
N GLY A 217 3.96 -9.36 -6.07
CA GLY A 217 4.12 -10.79 -6.28
C GLY A 217 3.53 -11.11 -7.64
N GLN A 218 4.31 -11.72 -8.54
CA GLN A 218 3.83 -12.65 -9.58
C GLN A 218 4.98 -13.11 -10.48
N VAL A 219 5.45 -14.33 -10.20
CA VAL A 219 5.56 -15.40 -11.19
C VAL A 219 4.78 -16.57 -10.58
N VAL A 220 4.04 -17.35 -11.37
CA VAL A 220 3.29 -18.53 -10.88
C VAL A 220 4.14 -19.36 -9.89
N GLY A 221 3.69 -19.49 -8.63
CA GLY A 221 4.44 -20.17 -7.56
C GLY A 221 5.38 -19.29 -6.71
N SER A 222 5.49 -17.98 -7.00
CA SER A 222 6.32 -17.04 -6.24
C SER A 222 5.61 -16.51 -4.99
N ALA A 223 6.35 -16.39 -3.90
CA ALA A 223 5.87 -15.75 -2.67
C ALA A 223 5.56 -14.25 -2.85
N THR A 224 4.69 -13.72 -1.99
CA THR A 224 4.39 -12.28 -1.94
C THR A 224 5.48 -11.54 -1.20
N TYR A 225 5.99 -10.45 -1.79
CA TYR A 225 6.99 -9.60 -1.16
C TYR A 225 6.44 -8.22 -0.78
N ALA A 226 6.81 -7.77 0.41
CA ALA A 226 6.51 -6.43 0.91
C ALA A 226 7.80 -5.69 1.28
N ILE A 227 7.83 -4.39 0.97
CA ILE A 227 8.84 -3.45 1.48
C ILE A 227 8.47 -3.10 2.91
N THR A 228 9.44 -3.11 3.83
CA THR A 228 9.17 -2.91 5.25
C THR A 228 8.88 -1.45 5.63
N SER A 229 8.12 -1.23 6.69
CA SER A 229 7.72 0.10 7.17
C SER A 229 8.92 0.98 7.51
N ASN A 230 9.99 0.44 8.12
CA ASN A 230 11.19 1.21 8.43
C ASN A 230 11.93 1.67 7.17
N MET A 231 11.89 0.89 6.10
CA MET A 231 12.44 1.31 4.81
C MET A 231 11.64 2.45 4.20
N ILE A 232 10.30 2.36 4.22
CA ILE A 232 9.40 3.42 3.77
C ILE A 232 9.62 4.70 4.58
N ALA A 233 9.64 4.61 5.90
CA ALA A 233 9.85 5.74 6.80
C ALA A 233 11.21 6.42 6.57
N THR A 234 12.26 5.63 6.33
CA THR A 234 13.60 6.17 6.04
C THR A 234 13.64 6.90 4.70
N ALA A 235 13.05 6.32 3.66
CA ALA A 235 12.92 6.96 2.36
C ALA A 235 12.08 8.26 2.44
N TYR A 236 11.00 8.24 3.22
CA TYR A 236 10.12 9.39 3.41
C TYR A 236 10.82 10.53 4.17
N ARG A 237 11.51 10.25 5.28
CA ARG A 237 12.30 11.24 6.01
C ARG A 237 13.39 11.88 5.13
N LYS A 238 14.06 11.08 4.31
CA LYS A 238 15.07 11.58 3.36
C LYS A 238 14.46 12.48 2.27
N TYR A 239 13.19 12.29 1.94
CA TYR A 239 12.47 13.18 1.06
C TYR A 239 12.12 14.52 1.75
N LEU A 240 11.66 14.49 3.00
CA LEU A 240 11.29 15.70 3.75
C LEU A 240 12.46 16.62 4.09
N ASN A 241 13.66 16.06 4.30
CA ASN A 241 14.86 16.82 4.69
C ASN A 241 15.65 17.39 3.49
N ARG A 242 14.98 17.65 2.36
CA ARG A 242 15.56 18.22 1.14
C ARG A 242 14.88 19.53 0.79
#